data_AF-A0A2S7F6J0-F1
#
_entry.id   AF-A0A2S7F6J0-F1
#
_cell.length_a   1.000
_cell.length_b   1.000
_cell.length_c   1.000
_cell.angle_alpha   90.00
_cell.angle_beta   90.00
_cell.angle_gamma   90.00
#
_symmetry.space_group_name_H-M   'P 1'
#
loop_
_entity.id
_entity.type
_entity.pdbx_description
1 polymer ?
#
loop_
_entity_poly.entity_id
_entity_poly.type
_entity_poly.pdbx_seq_one_letter_code
_entity_poly.pdbx_strand_id
1 'polypeptide(L)'
;MPGQYGDANIDGFLNGVYEDAMLKPGSKIDRYGGNNGTFFADEGITTAQRAMSPNSDFSTYNAYEIKREIPMRQGEIAPWFDEVGGGIQYQINPEFVNEIRTKLMSGESLIDELIRLGYLKRL
;
A
#
# COMPACT_ATOMS: atom_id res chain seq x y z
N MET A 1 15.13 -1.47 9.87
CA MET A 1 13.75 -1.24 9.38
C MET A 1 13.42 0.23 9.65
N PRO A 2 12.57 0.91 8.85
CA PRO A 2 12.02 2.20 9.24
C PRO A 2 11.50 2.09 10.68
N GLY A 3 11.90 3.01 11.56
CA GLY A 3 11.44 3.02 12.95
C GLY A 3 12.30 2.23 13.94
N GLN A 4 13.54 1.88 13.56
CA GLN A 4 14.54 1.30 14.47
C GLN A 4 15.64 2.32 14.82
N TYR A 5 16.22 2.18 16.01
CA TYR A 5 17.35 3.02 16.49
C TYR A 5 17.05 4.53 16.59
N GLY A 6 15.80 4.90 16.87
CA GLY A 6 15.40 6.32 16.99
C GLY A 6 15.05 6.98 15.66
N ASP A 7 14.97 6.22 14.57
CA ASP A 7 14.33 6.66 13.33
C ASP A 7 12.85 6.98 13.61
N ALA A 8 12.44 8.20 13.26
CA ALA A 8 11.07 8.68 13.47
C ALA A 8 10.07 8.08 12.48
N ASN A 9 10.55 7.50 11.37
CA ASN A 9 9.69 6.94 10.33
C ASN A 9 9.03 5.64 10.81
N ILE A 10 7.71 5.50 10.66
CA ILE A 10 6.96 4.30 11.06
C ILE A 10 6.22 3.80 9.81
N ASP A 11 6.30 2.50 9.51
CA ASP A 11 5.63 1.90 8.34
C ASP A 11 5.98 2.60 7.01
N GLY A 12 7.18 3.21 6.92
CA GLY A 12 7.63 3.98 5.75
C GLY A 12 7.03 5.38 5.63
N PHE A 13 6.13 5.79 6.52
CA PHE A 13 5.60 7.15 6.57
C PHE A 13 6.65 8.11 7.13
N LEU A 14 6.78 9.27 6.49
CA LEU A 14 7.70 10.33 6.92
C LEU A 14 7.38 10.78 8.35
N ASN A 15 8.35 10.62 9.25
CA ASN A 15 8.20 10.85 10.71
C ASN A 15 7.03 10.08 11.35
N GLY A 16 6.60 8.98 10.73
CA GLY A 16 5.45 8.20 11.17
C GLY A 16 4.12 8.93 11.02
N VAL A 17 4.08 10.03 10.28
CA VAL A 17 2.89 10.86 10.09
C VAL A 17 2.05 10.31 8.95
N TYR A 18 0.79 10.03 9.25
CA TYR A 18 -0.24 9.69 8.28
C TYR A 18 -1.57 10.29 8.72
N GLU A 19 -2.52 10.36 7.81
CA GLU A 19 -3.91 10.68 8.08
C GLU A 19 -4.82 9.54 7.64
N ASP A 20 -5.97 9.40 8.30
CA ASP A 20 -7.00 8.49 7.85
C ASP A 20 -7.64 9.04 6.57
N ALA A 21 -7.73 8.19 5.56
CA ALA A 21 -8.27 8.51 4.25
C ALA A 21 -9.29 7.47 3.82
N MET A 22 -10.15 7.85 2.88
CA MET A 22 -11.11 6.96 2.26
C MET A 22 -10.97 7.07 0.74
N LEU A 23 -10.33 6.07 0.12
CA LEU A 23 -10.21 6.05 -1.33
C LEU A 23 -11.56 5.70 -1.94
N LYS A 24 -11.99 6.51 -2.90
CA LYS A 24 -13.32 6.43 -3.51
C LYS A 24 -13.29 5.62 -4.80
N PRO A 25 -14.44 5.10 -5.26
CA PRO A 25 -14.53 4.44 -6.54
C PRO A 25 -13.98 5.31 -7.69
N GLY A 26 -13.17 4.70 -8.56
CA GLY A 26 -12.50 5.37 -9.67
C GLY A 26 -11.06 5.81 -9.38
N SER A 27 -10.64 5.87 -8.11
CA SER A 27 -9.22 6.05 -7.76
C SER A 27 -8.38 4.90 -8.31
N LYS A 28 -7.17 5.20 -8.80
CA LYS A 28 -6.22 4.20 -9.29
C LYS A 28 -4.98 4.17 -8.42
N ILE A 29 -4.59 2.97 -8.02
CA ILE A 29 -3.44 2.72 -7.19
C ILE A 29 -2.66 1.53 -7.73
N ASP A 30 -1.36 1.50 -7.48
CA ASP A 30 -0.50 0.39 -7.87
C ASP A 30 0.38 -0.08 -6.70
N ARG A 31 1.06 -1.20 -6.91
CA ARG A 31 1.99 -1.79 -5.95
C ARG A 31 2.99 -2.70 -6.65
N TYR A 32 4.17 -2.79 -6.04
CA TYR A 32 5.11 -3.87 -6.28
C TYR A 32 5.00 -4.93 -5.18
N GLY A 33 5.07 -6.20 -5.56
CA GLY A 33 5.05 -7.35 -4.66
C GLY A 33 3.70 -8.09 -4.61
N GLY A 34 3.73 -9.28 -4.01
CA GLY A 34 2.63 -10.25 -4.06
C GLY A 34 1.33 -9.81 -3.36
N ASN A 35 0.28 -10.62 -3.53
CA ASN A 35 -1.10 -10.28 -3.18
C ASN A 35 -1.44 -10.30 -1.67
N ASN A 36 -0.46 -10.37 -0.77
CA ASN A 36 -0.67 -10.32 0.69
C ASN A 36 -0.29 -8.98 1.33
N GLY A 37 0.33 -8.06 0.59
CA GLY A 37 0.73 -6.76 1.12
C GLY A 37 -0.45 -5.78 1.22
N THR A 38 -0.27 -4.76 2.05
CA THR A 38 -1.30 -3.76 2.39
C THR A 38 -0.96 -2.35 1.91
N PHE A 39 0.24 -2.14 1.36
CA PHE A 39 0.74 -0.84 0.89
C PHE A 39 0.59 -0.67 -0.61
N PHE A 40 0.24 0.55 -1.02
CA PHE A 40 0.06 0.98 -2.40
C PHE A 40 0.59 2.40 -2.55
N ALA A 41 0.68 2.88 -3.78
CA ALA A 41 0.86 4.30 -4.07
C ALA A 41 -0.03 4.74 -5.22
N ASP A 42 0.02 6.04 -5.54
CA ASP A 42 -0.57 6.55 -6.77
C ASP A 42 0.03 5.86 -8.00
N GLU A 43 -0.84 5.54 -8.96
CA GLU A 43 -0.42 4.87 -10.20
C GLU A 43 0.68 5.68 -10.92
N GLY A 44 1.81 5.01 -11.21
CA GLY A 44 2.88 5.58 -12.03
C GLY A 44 3.92 6.42 -11.30
N ILE A 45 3.87 6.56 -9.98
CA ILE A 45 5.00 7.18 -9.25
C ILE A 45 6.24 6.27 -9.30
N THR A 46 7.42 6.88 -9.40
CA THR A 46 8.70 6.18 -9.60
C THR A 46 9.12 5.36 -8.38
N THR A 47 9.98 4.36 -8.57
CA THR A 47 10.55 3.56 -7.46
C THR A 47 11.38 4.41 -6.50
N ALA A 48 12.06 5.45 -7.01
CA ALA A 48 12.78 6.43 -6.22
C ALA A 48 11.85 7.22 -5.29
N GLN A 49 10.71 7.67 -5.81
CA GLN A 49 9.69 8.36 -4.99
C GLN A 49 9.02 7.46 -3.96
N ARG A 50 9.06 6.13 -4.18
CA ARG A 50 8.61 5.12 -3.24
C ARG A 50 9.65 4.71 -2.21
N ALA A 51 10.87 5.22 -2.32
CA ALA A 51 11.99 4.78 -1.50
C ALA A 51 12.10 3.25 -1.40
N MET A 52 11.96 2.56 -2.54
CA MET A 52 11.96 1.10 -2.60
C MET A 52 13.38 0.54 -2.49
N SER A 53 13.52 -0.63 -1.86
CA SER A 53 14.81 -1.31 -1.76
C SER A 53 15.31 -1.71 -3.15
N PRO A 54 16.61 -1.55 -3.46
CA PRO A 54 17.16 -2.07 -4.71
C PRO A 54 17.04 -3.60 -4.83
N ASN A 55 16.85 -4.30 -3.71
CA ASN A 55 16.64 -5.75 -3.66
C ASN A 55 15.15 -6.16 -3.71
N SER A 56 14.23 -5.20 -3.85
CA SER A 56 12.81 -5.50 -4.02
C SER A 56 12.55 -6.20 -5.36
N ASP A 57 11.55 -7.07 -5.38
CA ASP A 57 11.08 -7.67 -6.63
C ASP A 57 10.21 -6.68 -7.41
N PHE A 58 10.82 -6.00 -8.37
CA PHE A 58 10.14 -5.08 -9.27
C PHE A 58 9.42 -5.79 -10.44
N SER A 59 9.58 -7.11 -10.60
CA SER A 59 8.90 -7.87 -11.65
C SER A 59 7.42 -8.12 -11.33
N THR A 60 7.06 -8.11 -10.04
CA THR A 60 5.68 -8.28 -9.57
C THR A 60 4.97 -6.94 -9.44
N TYR A 61 4.74 -6.26 -10.57
CA TYR A 61 3.95 -5.01 -10.63
C TYR A 61 2.46 -5.31 -10.77
N ASN A 62 1.62 -4.61 -10.02
CA ASN A 62 0.18 -4.75 -10.09
C ASN A 62 -0.52 -3.39 -9.91
N ALA A 63 -1.49 -3.10 -10.77
CA ALA A 63 -2.33 -1.90 -10.70
C ALA A 63 -3.81 -2.25 -10.50
N TYR A 64 -4.53 -1.37 -9.81
CA TYR A 64 -5.92 -1.58 -9.43
C TYR A 64 -6.73 -0.28 -9.51
N GLU A 65 -7.99 -0.41 -9.89
CA GLU A 65 -9.03 0.60 -9.72
C GLU A 65 -9.85 0.28 -8.47
N ILE A 66 -10.04 1.28 -7.60
CA ILE A 66 -10.97 1.20 -6.48
C ILE A 66 -12.39 1.14 -7.03
N LYS A 67 -13.17 0.14 -6.62
CA LYS A 67 -14.58 -0.02 -7.04
C LYS A 67 -15.57 0.25 -5.91
N ARG A 68 -15.13 0.16 -4.66
CA ARG A 68 -15.89 0.50 -3.45
C ARG A 68 -14.97 1.24 -2.49
N GLU A 69 -15.54 2.09 -1.64
CA GLU A 69 -14.74 2.84 -0.67
C GLU A 69 -13.90 1.91 0.21
N ILE A 70 -12.61 2.22 0.36
CA ILE A 70 -11.69 1.49 1.22
C ILE A 70 -11.08 2.48 2.22
N PRO A 71 -11.18 2.23 3.55
CA PRO A 71 -10.46 3.00 4.54
C PRO A 71 -8.96 2.71 4.46
N MET A 72 -8.17 3.76 4.35
CA MET A 72 -6.72 3.75 4.23
C MET A 72 -6.10 4.67 5.28
N ARG A 73 -4.81 4.49 5.53
CA ARG A 73 -3.93 5.54 6.02
C ARG A 73 -3.14 6.07 4.83
N GLN A 74 -3.09 7.38 4.65
CA GLN A 74 -2.27 8.01 3.62
C GLN A 74 -1.23 8.93 4.24
N GLY A 75 -0.08 9.04 3.57
CA GLY A 75 0.99 9.91 4.03
C GLY A 75 2.17 9.89 3.09
N GLU A 76 3.07 10.84 3.31
CA GLU A 76 4.30 10.97 2.55
C GLU A 76 5.25 9.81 2.85
N ILE A 77 5.91 9.30 1.82
CA ILE A 77 6.91 8.24 1.91
C ILE A 77 8.23 8.85 2.37
N ALA A 78 8.78 8.34 3.46
CA ALA A 78 10.07 8.75 3.97
C ALA A 78 11.21 8.44 2.95
N PRO A 79 12.22 9.31 2.81
CA PRO A 79 13.44 8.99 2.07
C PRO A 79 14.12 7.75 2.67
N TRP A 80 14.55 6.81 1.83
CA TRP A 80 15.21 5.58 2.27
C TRP A 80 15.98 4.90 1.12
N PHE A 81 16.90 3.99 1.44
CA PHE A 81 17.75 3.27 0.47
C PHE A 81 18.49 4.18 -0.52
N ASP A 82 18.95 5.35 -0.07
CA ASP A 82 19.55 6.40 -0.90
C ASP A 82 18.63 6.97 -1.99
N GLU A 83 17.33 6.69 -1.88
CA GLU A 83 16.29 7.23 -2.73
C GLU A 83 15.54 8.39 -2.05
N VAL A 84 15.02 9.29 -2.88
CA VAL A 84 14.45 10.57 -2.44
C VAL A 84 13.15 10.44 -1.64
N GLY A 85 12.36 9.38 -1.85
CA GLY A 85 11.02 9.29 -1.27
C GLY A 85 10.09 10.42 -1.75
N GLY A 86 9.18 10.87 -0.89
CA GLY A 86 8.32 12.03 -1.16
C GLY A 86 7.08 11.74 -2.03
N GLY A 87 6.88 10.49 -2.46
CA GLY A 87 5.58 10.06 -2.99
C GLY A 87 4.53 9.94 -1.88
N ILE A 88 3.27 9.74 -2.26
CA ILE A 88 2.20 9.37 -1.32
C ILE A 88 2.04 7.86 -1.32
N GLN A 89 2.08 7.25 -0.12
CA GLN A 89 1.68 5.86 0.06
C GLN A 89 0.33 5.75 0.75
N TYR A 90 -0.34 4.66 0.46
CA TYR A 90 -1.59 4.25 1.10
C TYR A 90 -1.38 2.89 1.75
N GLN A 91 -1.64 2.79 3.04
CA GLN A 91 -1.73 1.52 3.77
C GLN A 91 -3.21 1.22 4.00
N ILE A 92 -3.71 0.05 3.63
CA ILE A 92 -5.07 -0.36 4.02
C ILE A 92 -5.17 -0.29 5.55
N ASN A 93 -6.22 0.36 6.05
CA ASN A 93 -6.42 0.50 7.48
C ASN A 93 -6.34 -0.88 8.17
N PRO A 94 -5.48 -1.06 9.20
CA PRO A 94 -5.26 -2.37 9.81
C PRO A 94 -6.52 -3.05 10.35
N GLU A 95 -7.50 -2.29 10.86
CA GLU A 95 -8.77 -2.83 11.34
C GLU A 95 -9.60 -3.40 10.19
N PHE A 96 -9.63 -2.69 9.06
CA PHE A 96 -10.28 -3.18 7.85
C PHE A 96 -9.57 -4.40 7.26
N VAL A 97 -8.23 -4.43 7.29
CA VAL A 97 -7.46 -5.64 6.93
C VAL A 97 -7.88 -6.83 7.79
N ASN A 98 -8.03 -6.63 9.11
CA ASN A 98 -8.47 -7.69 10.01
C ASN A 98 -9.90 -8.15 9.67
N GLU A 99 -10.82 -7.23 9.37
CA GLU A 99 -12.18 -7.57 8.94
C GLU A 99 -12.17 -8.44 7.68
N ILE A 100 -11.42 -8.05 6.65
CA ILE A 100 -11.32 -8.80 5.40
C ILE A 100 -10.68 -10.18 5.63
N ARG A 101 -9.65 -10.25 6.49
CA ARG A 101 -9.00 -11.52 6.85
C ARG A 101 -9.94 -12.54 7.48
N THR A 102 -10.99 -12.10 8.18
CA THR A 102 -12.02 -13.03 8.71
C THR A 102 -12.87 -13.70 7.63
N LYS A 103 -12.86 -13.14 6.42
CA LYS A 103 -13.66 -13.61 5.26
C LYS A 103 -12.83 -14.41 4.26
N LEU A 104 -11.51 -14.51 4.47
CA LEU A 104 -10.61 -15.23 3.58
C LEU A 104 -11.02 -16.70 3.44
N MET A 105 -11.15 -17.15 2.20
CA MET A 105 -11.26 -18.57 1.92
C MET A 105 -9.87 -19.23 1.97
N SER A 106 -9.84 -20.53 2.23
CA SER A 106 -8.58 -21.28 2.31
C SER A 106 -7.77 -21.12 1.03
N GLY A 107 -6.53 -20.65 1.15
CA GLY A 107 -5.62 -20.45 0.02
C GLY A 107 -5.75 -19.09 -0.69
N GLU A 108 -6.69 -18.24 -0.30
CA GLU A 108 -6.81 -16.88 -0.86
C GLU A 108 -5.89 -15.88 -0.15
N SER A 109 -5.42 -14.90 -0.92
CA SER A 109 -4.64 -13.78 -0.40
C SER A 109 -5.54 -12.56 -0.16
N LEU A 110 -5.03 -11.57 0.58
CA LEU A 110 -5.78 -10.36 0.90
C LEU A 110 -6.31 -9.63 -0.35
N ILE A 111 -5.46 -9.47 -1.37
CA ILE A 111 -5.86 -8.75 -2.60
C ILE A 111 -6.86 -9.55 -3.41
N ASP A 112 -6.70 -10.88 -3.49
CA ASP A 112 -7.65 -11.72 -4.22
C ASP A 112 -9.04 -11.64 -3.60
N GLU A 113 -9.12 -11.62 -2.27
CA GLU A 113 -10.37 -11.44 -1.54
C GLU A 113 -10.98 -10.05 -1.75
N LEU A 114 -10.17 -8.98 -1.74
CA LEU A 114 -10.66 -7.62 -2.06
C LEU A 114 -11.21 -7.52 -3.49
N ILE A 115 -10.62 -8.24 -4.45
CA ILE A 115 -11.16 -8.34 -5.81
C ILE A 115 -12.47 -9.12 -5.80
N ARG A 116 -12.51 -10.28 -5.13
CA ARG A 116 -13.69 -11.15 -5.05
C ARG A 116 -14.90 -10.45 -4.41
N LEU A 117 -14.66 -9.65 -3.37
CA LEU A 117 -15.67 -8.83 -2.69
C LEU A 117 -16.04 -7.53 -3.44
N GLY A 118 -15.37 -7.26 -4.56
CA GLY A 118 -15.64 -6.12 -5.44
C GLY A 118 -15.13 -4.77 -4.93
N TYR A 119 -14.14 -4.77 -4.03
CA TYR A 119 -13.47 -3.54 -3.60
C TYR A 119 -12.42 -3.07 -4.61
N LEU A 120 -11.71 -4.02 -5.22
CA LEU A 120 -10.67 -3.76 -6.21
C LEU A 120 -11.00 -4.39 -7.56
N LYS A 121 -10.57 -3.74 -8.63
CA LYS A 121 -10.50 -4.31 -9.97
C LYS A 121 -9.07 -4.21 -10.48
N ARG A 122 -8.48 -5.33 -10.88
CA ARG A 122 -7.15 -5.36 -11.50
C ARG A 122 -7.19 -4.65 -12.87
N LEU A 123 -6.18 -3.83 -13.14
CA LEU A 123 -5.99 -3.09 -14.40
C LEU A 123 -5.08 -3.84 -15.37
#